data_AF-A0A2E8S2K8-F1
#
_entry.id   AF-A0A2E8S2K8-F1
#
_cell.length_a   1.000
_cell.length_b   1.000
_cell.length_c   1.000
_cell.angle_alpha   90.00
_cell.angle_beta   90.00
_cell.angle_gamma   90.00
#
_symmetry.space_group_name_H-M   'P 1'
#
loop_
_entity.id
_entity.type
_entity.pdbx_description
1 polymer ?
#
loop_
_entity_poly.entity_id
_entity_poly.type
_entity_poly.pdbx_seq_one_letter_code
_entity_poly.pdbx_strand_id
1 'polypeptide(L)'
;MLNKVGIVFVGLGFMFLVVGGSACSKSSGDNAAGKLANLCSESVTQFQAADPGKDFDTFKLTMQNVISACGGACDKKDQGSCEHLEKMFSVLCKATPEICKAICSSVKSPSTKKYACQN
;
A
#
# COMPACT_ATOMS: atom_id res chain seq x y z
N MET A 1 10.41 -15.98 -43.25
CA MET A 1 10.25 -15.19 -42.02
C MET A 1 9.65 -16.09 -40.95
N LEU A 2 10.44 -16.49 -39.95
CA LEU A 2 10.05 -16.75 -38.56
C LEU A 2 11.34 -17.16 -37.82
N ASN A 3 11.74 -16.33 -36.86
CA ASN A 3 13.00 -16.45 -36.15
C ASN A 3 12.89 -17.53 -35.05
N LYS A 4 13.99 -18.25 -34.84
CA LYS A 4 14.16 -19.37 -33.91
C LYS A 4 13.83 -19.00 -32.45
N VAL A 5 13.09 -19.89 -31.78
CA VAL A 5 13.10 -20.05 -30.32
C VAL A 5 14.35 -20.84 -29.95
N GLY A 6 15.11 -20.37 -28.96
CA GLY A 6 16.25 -21.09 -28.40
C GLY A 6 16.66 -20.48 -27.06
N ILE A 7 16.08 -21.00 -25.97
CA ILE A 7 16.48 -20.72 -24.60
C ILE A 7 17.84 -21.40 -24.36
N VAL A 8 18.81 -20.68 -23.79
CA VAL A 8 19.99 -21.29 -23.16
C VAL A 8 20.25 -20.59 -21.83
N PHE A 9 19.90 -21.28 -20.73
CA PHE A 9 20.44 -21.03 -19.41
C PHE A 9 21.83 -21.66 -19.33
N VAL A 10 22.87 -20.84 -19.14
CA VAL A 10 24.15 -21.28 -18.55
C VAL A 10 24.55 -20.20 -17.54
N GLY A 11 24.74 -20.62 -16.29
CA GLY A 11 24.92 -19.74 -15.16
C GLY A 11 26.33 -19.19 -14.96
N LEU A 12 26.46 -18.53 -13.81
CA LEU A 12 27.65 -18.00 -13.13
C LEU A 12 28.19 -16.64 -13.61
N GLY A 13 27.80 -15.61 -12.85
CA GLY A 13 28.60 -14.42 -12.60
C GLY A 13 28.42 -13.28 -13.60
N PHE A 14 27.65 -12.27 -13.22
CA PHE A 14 28.08 -10.86 -13.13
C PHE A 14 26.89 -10.02 -12.69
N MET A 15 27.06 -9.27 -11.61
CA MET A 15 26.15 -8.22 -11.15
C MET A 15 25.77 -7.30 -12.31
N PHE A 16 24.49 -7.29 -12.69
CA PHE A 16 23.88 -6.12 -13.31
C PHE A 16 22.81 -5.60 -12.35
N LEU A 17 23.20 -4.59 -11.58
CA LEU A 17 22.30 -3.64 -10.94
C LEU A 17 21.53 -2.93 -12.07
N VAL A 18 20.39 -3.49 -12.45
CA VAL A 18 19.39 -2.76 -13.24
C VAL A 18 18.43 -2.12 -12.24
N VAL A 19 18.74 -0.88 -11.89
CA VAL A 19 17.76 0.06 -11.34
C VAL A 19 16.76 0.33 -12.47
N GLY A 20 15.50 -0.09 -12.30
CA GLY A 20 14.41 0.35 -13.16
C GLY A 20 13.37 -0.72 -13.47
N GLY A 21 12.27 -0.68 -12.71
CA GLY A 21 11.00 -1.27 -13.13
C GLY A 21 10.80 -2.71 -12.67
N SER A 22 10.35 -2.88 -11.43
CA SER A 22 9.66 -4.09 -10.97
C SER A 22 8.40 -4.30 -11.83
N ALA A 23 8.58 -5.00 -12.96
CA ALA A 23 7.49 -5.48 -13.78
C ALA A 23 6.66 -6.45 -12.94
N CYS A 24 5.51 -5.93 -12.52
CA CYS A 24 4.44 -6.62 -11.83
C CYS A 24 4.10 -7.94 -12.54
N SER A 25 4.53 -9.06 -11.96
CA SER A 25 4.04 -10.38 -12.34
C SER A 25 2.66 -10.57 -11.71
N LYS A 26 1.61 -10.25 -12.47
CA LYS A 26 0.21 -10.41 -12.06
C LYS A 26 -0.34 -11.66 -12.74
N SER A 27 -0.68 -12.70 -11.97
CA SER A 27 -1.36 -13.88 -12.50
C SER A 27 -2.58 -14.24 -11.66
N SER A 28 -3.70 -13.64 -12.06
CA SER A 28 -5.04 -14.24 -12.14
C SER A 28 -5.79 -14.67 -10.85
N GLY A 29 -5.18 -14.65 -9.67
CA GLY A 29 -5.89 -14.54 -8.37
C GLY A 29 -5.82 -13.12 -7.77
N ASP A 30 -4.89 -12.32 -8.30
CA ASP A 30 -4.40 -11.01 -7.85
C ASP A 30 -5.25 -9.80 -8.28
N ASN A 31 -6.43 -10.01 -8.85
CA ASN A 31 -7.16 -8.89 -9.46
C ASN A 31 -7.79 -7.97 -8.41
N ALA A 32 -8.39 -8.52 -7.35
CA ALA A 32 -8.98 -7.69 -6.29
C ALA A 32 -7.93 -7.22 -5.28
N ALA A 33 -7.01 -8.11 -4.87
CA ALA A 33 -5.94 -7.76 -3.93
C ALA A 33 -4.93 -6.77 -4.57
N GLY A 34 -4.45 -7.06 -5.78
CA GLY A 34 -3.55 -6.15 -6.49
C GLY A 34 -4.22 -4.84 -6.94
N LYS A 35 -5.55 -4.80 -7.12
CA LYS A 35 -6.25 -3.52 -7.34
C LYS A 35 -6.32 -2.69 -6.06
N LEU A 36 -6.55 -3.33 -4.90
CA LEU A 36 -6.51 -2.66 -3.60
C LEU A 36 -5.08 -2.22 -3.24
N ALA A 37 -4.05 -3.01 -3.56
CA ALA A 37 -2.65 -2.64 -3.35
C ALA A 37 -2.24 -1.46 -4.25
N ASN A 38 -2.66 -1.45 -5.53
CA ASN A 38 -2.45 -0.28 -6.40
C ASN A 38 -3.17 0.97 -5.87
N LEU A 39 -4.43 0.83 -5.46
CA LEU A 39 -5.20 1.93 -4.86
C LEU A 39 -4.54 2.43 -3.56
N CYS A 40 -4.01 1.52 -2.75
CA CYS A 40 -3.26 1.86 -1.54
C CYS A 40 -2.02 2.70 -1.90
N SER A 41 -1.18 2.22 -2.82
CA SER A 41 0.04 2.91 -3.26
C SER A 41 -0.26 4.30 -3.85
N GLU A 42 -1.28 4.39 -4.70
CA GLU A 42 -1.72 5.65 -5.30
C GLU A 42 -2.24 6.62 -4.24
N SER A 43 -3.09 6.14 -3.32
CA SER A 43 -3.65 6.97 -2.25
C SER A 43 -2.55 7.45 -1.29
N VAL A 44 -1.54 6.63 -1.00
CA VAL A 44 -0.40 7.02 -0.16
C VAL A 44 0.40 8.12 -0.84
N THR A 45 0.62 8.02 -2.15
CA THR A 45 1.32 9.05 -2.93
C THR A 45 0.52 10.35 -2.93
N GLN A 46 -0.79 10.29 -3.13
CA GLN A 46 -1.67 11.47 -3.04
C GLN A 46 -1.68 12.06 -1.64
N PHE A 47 -1.69 11.22 -0.59
CA PHE A 47 -1.66 11.68 0.80
C PHE A 47 -0.35 12.40 1.13
N GLN A 48 0.78 11.93 0.60
CA GLN A 48 2.08 12.59 0.76
C GLN A 48 2.18 13.90 -0.04
N ALA A 49 1.47 13.99 -1.17
CA ALA A 49 1.38 15.21 -1.98
C ALA A 49 0.35 16.22 -1.43
N ALA A 50 -0.60 15.77 -0.61
CA ALA A 50 -1.62 16.60 -0.01
C ALA A 50 -1.03 17.47 1.11
N ASP A 51 -1.23 18.79 1.00
CA ASP A 51 -0.84 19.75 2.02
C ASP A 51 -2.03 20.01 2.98
N PRO A 52 -1.98 19.50 4.22
CA PRO A 52 -3.08 19.67 5.18
C PRO A 52 -3.31 21.15 5.55
N GLY A 53 -2.36 22.04 5.28
CA GLY A 53 -2.48 23.48 5.53
C GLY A 53 -3.24 24.24 4.43
N LYS A 54 -3.50 23.62 3.27
CA LYS A 54 -4.18 24.27 2.13
C LYS A 54 -5.57 23.70 1.86
N ASP A 55 -5.74 22.39 1.98
CA ASP A 55 -7.01 21.72 1.72
C ASP A 55 -7.20 20.53 2.66
N PHE A 56 -7.75 20.83 3.84
CA PHE A 56 -7.96 19.85 4.89
C PHE A 56 -9.02 18.80 4.53
N ASP A 57 -10.04 19.17 3.75
CA ASP A 57 -11.10 18.25 3.33
C ASP A 57 -10.56 17.22 2.35
N THR A 58 -9.76 17.66 1.36
CA THR A 58 -9.07 16.75 0.43
C THR A 58 -8.07 15.87 1.18
N PHE A 59 -7.31 16.43 2.14
CA PHE A 59 -6.40 15.65 2.97
C PHE A 59 -7.13 14.55 3.75
N LYS A 60 -8.27 14.88 4.39
CA LYS A 60 -9.09 13.94 5.15
C LYS A 60 -9.69 12.85 4.25
N LEU A 61 -10.19 13.22 3.07
CA LEU A 61 -10.71 12.27 2.09
C LEU A 61 -9.63 11.29 1.62
N THR A 62 -8.44 11.81 1.31
CA THR A 62 -7.30 11.00 0.86
C THR A 62 -6.83 10.06 1.95
N MET A 63 -6.77 10.52 3.20
CA MET A 63 -6.48 9.68 4.36
C MET A 63 -7.49 8.53 4.51
N GLN A 64 -8.79 8.80 4.39
CA GLN A 64 -9.83 7.77 4.45
C GLN A 64 -9.70 6.73 3.33
N ASN A 65 -9.30 7.18 2.13
CA ASN A 65 -9.03 6.30 1.00
C ASN A 65 -7.80 5.41 1.25
N VAL A 66 -6.71 5.96 1.78
CA VAL A 66 -5.54 5.18 2.20
C VAL A 66 -5.94 4.13 3.22
N ILE A 67 -6.64 4.51 4.29
CA ILE A 67 -7.06 3.60 5.36
C ILE A 67 -7.91 2.45 4.80
N SER A 68 -8.86 2.74 3.92
CA SER A 68 -9.76 1.73 3.36
C SER A 68 -9.06 0.83 2.34
N ALA A 69 -8.28 1.40 1.43
CA ALA A 69 -7.59 0.64 0.38
C ALA A 69 -6.45 -0.21 0.97
N CYS A 70 -5.57 0.41 1.76
CA CYS A 70 -4.46 -0.30 2.41
C CYS A 70 -4.96 -1.27 3.48
N GLY A 71 -6.03 -0.92 4.22
CA GLY A 71 -6.71 -1.83 5.15
C GLY A 71 -7.22 -3.08 4.46
N GLY A 72 -8.00 -2.91 3.38
CA GLY A 72 -8.54 -4.03 2.61
C GLY A 72 -7.47 -4.86 1.88
N ALA A 73 -6.40 -4.22 1.39
CA ALA A 73 -5.26 -4.93 0.80
C ALA A 73 -4.48 -5.73 1.86
N CYS A 74 -4.23 -5.13 3.03
CA CYS A 74 -3.55 -5.78 4.14
C CYS A 74 -4.37 -6.96 4.71
N ASP A 75 -5.70 -6.82 4.79
CA ASP A 75 -6.60 -7.93 5.15
C ASP A 75 -6.49 -9.12 4.19
N LYS A 76 -6.13 -8.84 2.93
CA LYS A 76 -5.83 -9.84 1.89
C LYS A 76 -4.36 -10.30 1.89
N LYS A 77 -3.61 -10.00 2.95
CA LYS A 77 -2.21 -10.38 3.18
C LYS A 77 -1.20 -9.69 2.24
N ASP A 78 -1.53 -8.52 1.69
CA ASP A 78 -0.56 -7.69 0.97
C ASP A 78 0.38 -6.99 1.96
N GLN A 79 1.65 -7.43 2.03
CA GLN A 79 2.62 -6.91 3.00
C GLN A 79 2.93 -5.43 2.80
N GLY A 80 3.08 -4.95 1.56
CA GLY A 80 3.39 -3.54 1.29
C GLY A 80 2.30 -2.61 1.81
N SER A 81 1.03 -2.99 1.60
CA SER A 81 -0.12 -2.26 2.13
C SER A 81 -0.18 -2.29 3.65
N CYS A 82 0.17 -3.41 4.29
CA CYS A 82 0.27 -3.51 5.75
C CYS A 82 1.33 -2.57 6.32
N GLU A 83 2.53 -2.51 5.73
CA GLU A 83 3.61 -1.63 6.18
C GLU A 83 3.24 -0.15 6.04
N HIS A 84 2.59 0.23 4.94
CA HIS A 84 2.10 1.61 4.75
C HIS A 84 1.04 1.97 5.78
N LEU A 85 0.09 1.07 6.03
CA LEU A 85 -0.96 1.25 7.02
C LEU A 85 -0.36 1.41 8.43
N GLU A 86 0.58 0.53 8.82
CA GLU A 86 1.27 0.58 10.10
C GLU A 86 2.03 1.89 10.30
N LYS A 87 2.84 2.32 9.33
CA LYS A 87 3.59 3.58 9.40
C LYS A 87 2.66 4.77 9.55
N MET A 88 1.58 4.82 8.77
CA MET A 88 0.61 5.90 8.83
C MET A 88 -0.07 5.98 10.21
N PHE A 89 -0.54 4.86 10.75
CA PHE A 89 -1.13 4.83 12.09
C PHE A 89 -0.10 5.16 13.17
N SER A 90 1.14 4.69 13.07
CA SER A 90 2.16 5.04 14.07
C SER A 90 2.43 6.55 14.14
N VAL A 91 2.43 7.25 12.99
CA VAL A 91 2.58 8.71 12.95
C VAL A 91 1.29 9.41 13.40
N LEU A 92 0.15 9.01 12.85
CA LEU A 92 -1.15 9.63 13.12
C LEU A 92 -1.57 9.49 14.58
N CYS A 93 -1.43 8.30 15.17
CA CYS A 93 -1.80 8.03 16.56
C CYS A 93 -0.89 8.75 17.55
N LYS A 94 0.41 8.88 17.22
CA LYS A 94 1.35 9.67 18.04
C LYS A 94 1.01 11.16 18.00
N ALA A 95 0.70 11.69 16.84
CA ALA A 95 0.35 13.11 16.68
C ALA A 95 -1.05 13.43 17.23
N THR A 96 -2.02 12.53 17.02
CA THR A 96 -3.43 12.74 17.34
C THR A 96 -4.08 11.46 17.90
N PRO A 97 -3.85 11.13 19.18
CA PRO A 97 -4.32 9.89 19.79
C PRO A 97 -5.84 9.70 19.74
N GLU A 98 -6.59 10.80 19.86
CA GLU A 98 -8.06 10.80 19.83
C GLU A 98 -8.62 10.35 18.48
N ILE A 99 -7.95 10.69 17.37
CA ILE A 99 -8.33 10.22 16.04
C ILE A 99 -8.17 8.69 15.96
N CYS A 100 -7.08 8.14 16.51
CA CYS A 100 -6.88 6.69 16.49
C CYS A 100 -7.89 5.93 17.34
N LYS A 101 -8.29 6.44 18.52
CA LYS A 101 -9.39 5.86 19.29
C LYS A 101 -10.72 5.85 18.50
N ALA A 102 -11.02 6.95 17.81
CA ALA A 102 -12.22 7.05 16.98
C ALA A 102 -12.19 6.06 15.80
N ILE A 103 -11.03 5.92 15.14
CA ILE A 103 -10.83 4.96 14.06
C ILE A 103 -10.93 3.52 14.60
N CYS A 104 -10.20 3.18 15.67
CA CYS A 104 -10.24 1.87 16.33
C CYS A 104 -11.66 1.38 16.65
N SER A 105 -12.53 2.32 17.04
CA SER A 105 -13.93 2.04 17.40
C SER A 105 -14.87 1.92 16.18
N SER A 106 -14.51 2.48 15.03
CA SER A 106 -15.40 2.61 13.86
C SER A 106 -15.01 1.74 12.67
N VAL A 107 -13.77 1.29 12.57
CA VAL A 107 -13.28 0.51 11.43
C VAL A 107 -13.65 -0.97 11.50
N LYS A 108 -14.01 -1.53 10.34
CA LYS A 108 -14.37 -2.94 10.18
C LYS A 108 -13.20 -3.82 9.72
N SER A 109 -12.21 -3.23 9.06
CA SER A 109 -11.01 -3.95 8.60
C SER A 109 -10.20 -4.46 9.80
N PRO A 110 -9.97 -5.78 9.93
CA PRO A 110 -9.12 -6.35 10.98
C PRO A 110 -7.73 -5.73 11.03
N SER A 111 -7.11 -5.49 9.88
CA SER A 111 -5.76 -4.92 9.78
C SER A 111 -5.74 -3.46 10.21
N THR A 112 -6.68 -2.65 9.74
CA THR A 112 -6.80 -1.26 10.20
C THR A 112 -7.07 -1.20 11.69
N LYS A 113 -7.95 -2.07 12.21
CA LYS A 113 -8.24 -2.15 13.64
C LYS A 113 -7.00 -2.52 14.44
N LYS A 114 -6.23 -3.51 13.98
CA LYS A 114 -4.96 -3.90 14.62
C LYS A 114 -4.06 -2.69 14.80
N TYR A 115 -3.76 -1.95 13.73
CA TYR A 115 -2.82 -0.83 13.81
C TYR A 115 -3.39 0.41 14.52
N ALA A 116 -4.68 0.71 14.37
CA ALA A 116 -5.31 1.83 15.04
C ALA A 116 -5.52 1.63 16.55
N CYS A 117 -5.70 0.38 17.00
CA CYS A 117 -5.94 0.06 18.42
C CYS A 117 -4.67 -0.34 19.19
N GLN A 118 -3.58 -0.69 18.51
CA GLN A 118 -2.30 -1.08 19.12
C GLN A 118 -1.32 0.09 19.30
N ASN A 119 -1.61 1.25 18.72
CA ASN A 119 -0.88 2.49 18.92
C ASN A 119 -1.65 3.41 19.88
#